data_AF-A0A6T6NU90-F1
#
_entry.id   AF-A0A6T6NU90-F1
#
_cell.length_a   1.000
_cell.length_b   1.000
_cell.length_c   1.000
_cell.angle_alpha   90.00
_cell.angle_beta   90.00
_cell.angle_gamma   90.00
#
_symmetry.space_group_name_H-M   'P 1'
#
loop_
_entity.id
_entity.type
_entity.pdbx_description
1 polymer ?
#
loop_
_entity_poly.entity_id
_entity_poly.type
_entity_poly.pdbx_seq_one_letter_code
_entity_poly.pdbx_strand_id
1 'polypeptide(L)'
;MVEPDSTEVGTRKRRRSDSGTNPGCAYCRRCLRGVAYIQCHECSPKVGRYCVDCFSVAAHVLPHEPDHSYRVVSFDHVVFADGWNAPEELLLLDALLEYGVGNWEEVAEVVGTKTRDECSEHYETVYMEADTFPLPRDMGQKKATGERKVKGTQSKVEELGEPLDGSTDSTKHGKLGVHHELSGYYPNRQDFDVEWDDSAEAYLADVSIDPGDTDHEKDLKLRLIDIYQRRLNERELVKAHVFERGLLDFDNLRGKERRMHKEERALSSSLQVFSRLQSQEEHEVFTNAMMYEHHLLARLFELAHYRSQGLKTVKEADVYEADRRRRVSELQLRKAKEPAYRTGLKSYSRGARYLHREKHSKEIPSPAVPARSPGLKEQHLKDKQNKGIGNKLQHSLTKGVEPPLDIAGLPGYEELQPKEREICSLLRIHPQTYADVKYEALEACRELARSDRASTTCEIQVNLSAGKKEKPFSISAAVVTSENEAQSNGRN
;
A
#
# COMPACT_ATOMS: atom_id res chain seq x y z
N MET A 1 -11.35 -18.09 -60.89
CA MET A 1 -9.91 -17.82 -60.92
C MET A 1 -9.71 -16.61 -60.01
N VAL A 2 -9.86 -16.70 -58.69
CA VAL A 2 -9.02 -17.32 -57.65
C VAL A 2 -7.54 -16.94 -57.80
N GLU A 3 -7.21 -15.79 -57.23
CA GLU A 3 -5.87 -15.44 -56.74
C GLU A 3 -5.52 -16.31 -55.51
N PRO A 4 -4.24 -16.70 -55.33
CA PRO A 4 -3.74 -17.07 -54.02
C PRO A 4 -2.66 -16.10 -53.51
N ASP A 5 -2.89 -15.78 -52.25
CA ASP A 5 -2.10 -15.07 -51.24
C ASP A 5 -0.70 -15.66 -51.02
N SER A 6 0.33 -14.81 -51.01
CA SER A 6 1.70 -15.17 -50.67
C SER A 6 2.06 -14.58 -49.30
N THR A 7 1.98 -15.42 -48.27
CA THR A 7 2.42 -15.14 -46.90
C THR A 7 3.93 -15.31 -46.78
N GLU A 8 4.66 -14.20 -46.69
CA GLU A 8 6.07 -14.21 -46.28
C GLU A 8 6.16 -14.29 -44.74
N VAL A 9 6.53 -15.47 -44.23
CA VAL A 9 6.91 -15.65 -42.82
C VAL A 9 8.30 -15.06 -42.61
N GLY A 10 8.34 -13.82 -42.13
CA GLY A 10 9.57 -13.14 -41.72
C GLY A 10 10.13 -13.77 -40.44
N THR A 11 11.17 -14.59 -40.56
CA THR A 11 12.02 -15.00 -39.43
C THR A 11 12.66 -13.76 -38.79
N ARG A 12 12.21 -13.38 -37.59
CA ARG A 12 12.83 -12.31 -36.80
C ARG A 12 14.21 -12.75 -36.34
N LYS A 13 15.23 -12.10 -36.91
CA LYS A 13 16.64 -12.15 -36.51
C LYS A 13 16.76 -11.89 -34.99
N ARG A 14 17.19 -12.91 -34.23
CA ARG A 14 17.66 -12.78 -32.85
C ARG A 14 18.76 -11.71 -32.79
N ARG A 15 18.47 -10.55 -32.21
CA ARG A 15 19.49 -9.60 -31.74
C ARG A 15 19.87 -10.01 -30.33
N ARG A 16 20.95 -10.78 -30.19
CA ARG A 16 21.69 -10.85 -28.92
C ARG A 16 22.94 -9.99 -29.06
N SER A 17 22.95 -8.87 -28.35
CA SER A 17 24.18 -8.27 -27.85
C SER A 17 24.55 -9.02 -26.57
N ASP A 18 25.09 -10.23 -26.73
CA ASP A 18 25.72 -10.95 -25.63
C ASP A 18 27.23 -10.92 -25.88
N SER A 19 27.93 -10.10 -25.10
CA SER A 19 29.39 -10.01 -25.09
C SER A 19 30.02 -11.13 -24.26
N GLY A 20 29.31 -12.23 -23.97
CA GLY A 20 29.86 -13.50 -23.52
C GLY A 20 30.39 -14.33 -24.69
N THR A 21 31.71 -14.43 -24.85
CA THR A 21 32.33 -15.29 -25.87
C THR A 21 31.97 -16.75 -25.60
N ASN A 22 31.10 -17.34 -26.43
CA ASN A 22 30.66 -18.74 -26.32
C ASN A 22 31.90 -19.67 -26.26
N PRO A 23 32.03 -20.59 -25.27
CA PRO A 23 33.24 -21.39 -25.10
C PRO A 23 33.41 -22.35 -26.28
N GLY A 24 34.47 -22.14 -27.08
CA GLY A 24 34.87 -23.05 -28.16
C GLY A 24 36.10 -23.88 -27.78
N CYS A 25 36.25 -25.02 -28.45
CA CYS A 25 37.49 -25.81 -28.41
C CYS A 25 38.65 -25.00 -29.00
N ALA A 26 39.77 -24.92 -28.31
CA ALA A 26 40.96 -24.19 -28.72
C ALA A 26 41.56 -24.73 -30.03
N TYR A 27 41.41 -26.03 -30.29
CA TYR A 27 41.90 -26.67 -31.52
C TYR A 27 40.87 -26.67 -32.65
N CYS A 28 39.77 -27.41 -32.52
CA CYS A 28 38.79 -27.61 -33.60
C CYS A 28 37.70 -26.54 -33.67
N ARG A 29 37.66 -25.59 -32.72
CA ARG A 29 36.66 -24.51 -32.62
C ARG A 29 35.21 -24.98 -32.48
N ARG A 30 34.96 -26.28 -32.25
CA ARG A 30 33.63 -26.81 -31.94
C ARG A 30 33.09 -26.12 -30.67
N CYS A 31 31.80 -25.78 -30.68
CA CYS A 31 31.10 -25.22 -29.53
C CYS A 31 31.12 -26.23 -28.37
N LEU A 32 31.47 -25.78 -27.17
CA LEU A 32 31.54 -26.58 -25.94
C LEU A 32 30.38 -26.30 -24.98
N ARG A 33 29.39 -25.50 -25.39
CA ARG A 33 28.21 -25.20 -24.55
C ARG A 33 27.38 -26.46 -24.37
N GLY A 34 27.12 -26.83 -23.11
CA GLY A 34 26.30 -28.00 -22.76
C GLY A 34 26.92 -29.35 -23.09
N VAL A 35 28.22 -29.40 -23.44
CA VAL A 35 28.93 -30.64 -23.76
C VAL A 35 30.14 -30.75 -22.83
N ALA A 36 30.39 -31.94 -22.30
CA ALA A 36 31.57 -32.17 -21.47
C ALA A 36 32.86 -31.78 -22.21
N TYR A 37 33.72 -31.01 -21.54
CA TYR A 37 34.98 -30.55 -22.10
C TYR A 37 36.08 -30.51 -21.04
N ILE A 38 37.32 -30.36 -21.52
CA ILE A 38 38.50 -30.38 -20.68
C ILE A 38 39.04 -28.97 -20.56
N GLN A 39 39.24 -28.55 -19.31
CA GLN A 39 39.79 -27.25 -18.96
C GLN A 39 41.17 -27.46 -18.36
N CYS A 40 42.20 -27.01 -19.06
CA CYS A 40 43.55 -26.89 -18.56
C CYS A 40 43.58 -25.90 -17.38
N HIS A 41 44.33 -26.23 -16.33
CA HIS A 41 44.51 -25.43 -15.12
C HIS A 41 45.64 -24.41 -15.26
N GLU A 42 46.60 -24.70 -16.13
CA GLU A 42 47.82 -23.90 -16.31
C GLU A 42 47.65 -22.84 -17.41
N CYS A 43 46.76 -23.08 -18.37
CA CYS A 43 46.48 -22.15 -19.46
C CYS A 43 45.32 -21.21 -19.14
N SER A 44 45.33 -20.02 -19.77
CA SER A 44 44.19 -19.11 -19.68
C SER A 44 42.88 -19.77 -20.14
N PRO A 45 41.72 -19.42 -19.56
CA PRO A 45 40.44 -20.06 -19.88
C PRO A 45 40.06 -20.03 -21.36
N LYS A 46 40.56 -19.07 -22.14
CA LYS A 46 40.27 -18.98 -23.59
C LYS A 46 41.09 -19.95 -24.44
N VAL A 47 42.27 -20.35 -23.98
CA VAL A 47 43.23 -21.20 -24.73
C VAL A 47 43.29 -22.63 -24.17
N GLY A 48 42.90 -22.81 -22.91
CA GLY A 48 42.94 -24.09 -22.22
C GLY A 48 41.69 -24.97 -22.35
N ARG A 49 40.81 -24.76 -23.33
CA ARG A 49 39.56 -25.54 -23.49
C ARG A 49 39.64 -26.50 -24.65
N TYR A 50 39.44 -27.79 -24.41
CA TYR A 50 39.49 -28.81 -25.45
C TYR A 50 38.24 -29.70 -25.40
N CYS A 51 37.67 -30.05 -26.56
CA CYS A 51 36.70 -31.13 -26.60
C CYS A 51 37.41 -32.46 -26.30
N VAL A 52 36.66 -33.44 -25.79
CA VAL A 52 37.18 -34.76 -25.42
C VAL A 52 37.95 -35.41 -26.58
N ASP A 53 37.42 -35.29 -27.81
CA ASP A 53 38.06 -35.83 -29.01
C ASP A 53 39.43 -35.20 -29.32
N CYS A 54 39.59 -33.89 -29.12
CA CYS A 54 40.87 -33.21 -29.39
C CYS A 54 41.88 -33.48 -28.27
N PHE A 55 41.41 -33.56 -27.04
CA PHE A 55 42.28 -33.88 -25.91
C PHE A 55 42.78 -35.32 -25.97
N SER A 56 41.95 -36.28 -26.37
CA SER A 56 42.33 -37.70 -26.43
C SER A 56 43.44 -38.00 -27.43
N VAL A 57 43.59 -37.16 -28.47
CA VAL A 57 44.69 -37.22 -29.44
C VAL A 57 45.85 -36.27 -29.12
N ALA A 58 45.86 -35.68 -27.92
CA ALA A 58 46.87 -34.70 -27.47
C ALA A 58 47.02 -33.49 -28.41
N ALA A 59 45.93 -33.06 -29.05
CA ALA A 59 45.93 -31.85 -29.88
C ALA A 59 46.10 -30.62 -28.98
N HIS A 60 47.06 -29.76 -29.31
CA HIS A 60 47.39 -28.59 -28.52
C HIS A 60 47.67 -27.36 -29.39
N VAL A 61 47.46 -26.18 -28.81
CA VAL A 61 47.78 -24.87 -29.39
C VAL A 61 48.62 -24.11 -28.37
N LEU A 62 49.79 -23.62 -28.80
CA LEU A 62 50.70 -22.88 -27.90
C LEU A 62 49.97 -21.68 -27.25
N PRO A 63 50.15 -21.45 -25.93
CA PRO A 63 51.17 -22.05 -25.05
C PRO A 63 50.70 -23.30 -24.26
N HIS A 64 49.68 -24.02 -24.71
CA HIS A 64 49.26 -25.26 -24.05
C HIS A 64 50.18 -26.43 -24.37
N GLU A 65 50.58 -27.19 -23.35
CA GLU A 65 51.23 -28.49 -23.49
C GLU A 65 50.27 -29.63 -23.05
N PRO A 66 50.28 -30.80 -23.72
CA PRO A 66 49.34 -31.90 -23.42
C PRO A 66 49.45 -32.52 -22.02
N ASP A 67 50.56 -32.30 -21.33
CA ASP A 67 50.85 -32.80 -19.98
C ASP A 67 50.42 -31.84 -18.86
N HIS A 68 49.93 -30.64 -19.21
CA HIS A 68 49.39 -29.70 -18.23
C HIS A 68 48.25 -30.34 -17.41
N SER A 69 48.22 -29.98 -16.13
CA SER A 69 47.14 -30.35 -15.22
C SER A 69 45.79 -29.87 -15.74
N TYR A 70 44.77 -30.73 -15.70
CA TYR A 70 43.45 -30.43 -16.25
C TYR A 70 42.32 -30.85 -15.32
N ARG A 71 41.13 -30.30 -15.57
CA ARG A 71 39.86 -30.74 -14.97
C ARG A 71 38.84 -31.06 -16.06
N VAL A 72 37.98 -32.03 -15.77
CA VAL A 72 36.82 -32.36 -16.61
C VAL A 72 35.65 -31.49 -16.17
N VAL A 73 35.10 -30.72 -17.09
CA VAL A 73 33.89 -29.92 -16.87
C VAL A 73 32.73 -30.68 -17.50
N SER A 74 31.79 -31.13 -16.66
CA SER A 74 30.57 -31.83 -17.08
C SER A 74 29.33 -31.08 -16.58
N PHE A 75 28.25 -31.23 -17.32
CA PHE A 75 26.99 -30.53 -17.14
C PHE A 75 25.82 -31.48 -16.85
N ASP A 76 26.05 -32.79 -16.87
CA ASP A 76 25.00 -33.82 -16.83
C ASP A 76 24.57 -34.19 -15.40
N HIS A 77 24.85 -33.34 -14.41
CA HIS A 77 24.46 -33.61 -13.03
C HIS A 77 23.06 -33.06 -12.75
N VAL A 78 22.22 -33.94 -12.21
CA VAL A 78 20.91 -33.60 -11.66
C VAL A 78 21.11 -32.92 -10.32
N VAL A 79 20.42 -31.79 -10.11
CA VAL A 79 20.58 -30.97 -8.89
C VAL A 79 19.39 -31.14 -7.94
N PHE A 80 18.16 -30.98 -8.44
CA PHE A 80 16.97 -30.95 -7.60
C PHE A 80 15.91 -32.00 -7.96
N ALA A 81 15.69 -32.27 -9.25
CA ALA A 81 14.71 -33.25 -9.70
C ALA A 81 15.23 -34.12 -10.84
N ASP A 82 14.88 -35.40 -10.82
CA ASP A 82 15.24 -36.33 -11.88
C ASP A 82 14.74 -35.82 -13.25
N GLY A 83 15.64 -35.82 -14.23
CA GLY A 83 15.36 -35.30 -15.56
C GLY A 83 15.64 -33.81 -15.76
N TRP A 84 16.05 -33.08 -14.71
CA TRP A 84 16.56 -31.70 -14.82
C TRP A 84 18.06 -31.65 -14.52
N ASN A 85 18.85 -31.18 -15.48
CA ASN A 85 20.29 -30.99 -15.29
C ASN A 85 20.62 -29.58 -14.80
N ALA A 86 21.78 -29.40 -14.17
CA ALA A 86 22.18 -28.10 -13.63
C ALA A 86 22.13 -26.93 -14.65
N PRO A 87 22.55 -27.10 -15.93
CA PRO A 87 22.34 -26.05 -16.93
C PRO A 87 20.88 -25.71 -17.20
N GLU A 88 19.98 -26.70 -17.26
CA GLU A 88 18.54 -26.48 -17.46
C GLU A 88 17.95 -25.71 -16.28
N GLU A 89 18.36 -26.03 -15.05
CA GLU A 89 17.97 -25.29 -13.84
C GLU A 89 18.42 -23.82 -13.91
N LEU A 90 19.67 -23.57 -14.32
CA LEU A 90 20.17 -22.21 -14.49
C LEU A 90 19.42 -21.46 -15.60
N LEU A 91 19.17 -22.13 -16.73
CA LEU A 91 18.41 -21.52 -17.84
C LEU A 91 16.98 -21.20 -17.44
N LEU A 92 16.34 -22.06 -16.64
CA LEU A 92 15.01 -21.82 -16.10
C LEU A 92 15.01 -20.56 -15.22
N LEU A 93 15.94 -20.46 -14.28
CA LEU A 93 16.04 -19.31 -13.38
C LEU A 93 16.40 -18.01 -14.11
N ASP A 94 17.37 -18.05 -15.03
CA ASP A 94 17.75 -16.91 -15.87
C ASP A 94 16.56 -16.43 -16.72
N ALA A 95 15.79 -17.36 -17.30
CA ALA A 95 14.60 -17.04 -18.07
C ALA A 95 13.48 -16.47 -17.19
N LEU A 96 13.31 -16.96 -15.97
CA LEU A 96 12.33 -16.39 -15.03
C LEU A 96 12.71 -14.98 -14.59
N LEU A 97 14.00 -14.68 -14.44
CA LEU A 97 14.49 -13.33 -14.17
C LEU A 97 14.28 -12.37 -15.35
N GLU A 98 14.46 -12.85 -16.59
CA GLU A 98 14.32 -12.02 -17.79
C GLU A 98 12.86 -11.81 -18.21
N TYR A 99 12.04 -12.86 -18.17
CA TYR A 99 10.68 -12.87 -18.72
C TYR A 99 9.57 -12.85 -17.66
N GLY A 100 9.90 -13.11 -16.40
CA GLY A 100 8.97 -13.16 -15.28
C GLY A 100 8.25 -14.50 -15.11
N VAL A 101 7.87 -14.79 -13.87
CA VAL A 101 7.05 -15.97 -13.51
C VAL A 101 5.67 -15.85 -14.17
N GLY A 102 5.23 -16.93 -14.83
CA GLY A 102 3.95 -16.98 -15.55
C GLY A 102 4.09 -16.87 -17.07
N ASN A 103 5.19 -16.31 -17.59
CA ASN A 103 5.47 -16.30 -19.03
C ASN A 103 6.19 -17.59 -19.48
N TRP A 104 5.56 -18.73 -19.19
CA TRP A 104 6.18 -20.04 -19.33
C TRP A 104 6.50 -20.43 -20.78
N GLU A 105 5.86 -19.80 -21.77
CA GLU A 105 6.11 -20.06 -23.19
C GLU A 105 7.51 -19.57 -23.60
N GLU A 106 7.86 -18.33 -23.24
CA GLU A 106 9.20 -17.78 -23.48
C GLU A 106 10.26 -18.52 -22.63
N VAL A 107 9.92 -18.85 -21.39
CA VAL A 107 10.81 -19.62 -20.49
C VAL A 107 11.15 -20.99 -21.10
N ALA A 108 10.15 -21.72 -21.60
CA ALA A 108 10.37 -23.01 -22.25
C ALA A 108 11.19 -22.87 -23.55
N GLU A 109 11.05 -21.78 -24.32
CA GLU A 109 11.89 -21.55 -25.51
C GLU A 109 13.37 -21.37 -25.13
N VAL A 110 13.65 -20.71 -23.99
CA VAL A 110 15.02 -20.51 -23.50
C VAL A 110 15.65 -21.80 -22.98
N VAL A 111 14.89 -22.59 -22.22
CA VAL A 111 15.33 -23.90 -21.72
C VAL A 111 15.52 -24.88 -22.88
N GLY A 112 14.60 -24.88 -23.86
CA GLY A 112 14.71 -25.60 -25.13
C GLY A 112 14.51 -27.11 -25.08
N THR A 113 14.70 -27.75 -23.91
CA THR A 113 14.52 -29.20 -23.70
C THR A 113 13.22 -29.55 -22.96
N LYS A 114 12.55 -28.56 -22.36
CA LYS A 114 11.35 -28.72 -21.53
C LYS A 114 10.18 -27.95 -22.14
N THR A 115 8.99 -28.48 -21.91
CA THR A 115 7.74 -27.82 -22.29
C THR A 115 7.34 -26.76 -21.27
N ARG A 116 6.43 -25.87 -21.68
CA ARG A 116 5.82 -24.85 -20.83
C ARG A 116 5.32 -25.41 -19.49
N ASP A 117 4.56 -26.51 -19.57
CA ASP A 117 3.89 -27.10 -18.41
C ASP A 117 4.91 -27.78 -17.50
N GLU A 118 5.91 -28.48 -18.06
CA GLU A 118 7.03 -29.05 -17.30
C GLU A 118 7.84 -27.98 -16.56
N CYS A 119 8.13 -26.83 -17.20
CA CYS A 119 8.83 -25.71 -16.56
C CYS A 119 8.02 -25.12 -15.38
N SER A 120 6.71 -24.95 -15.57
CA SER A 120 5.82 -24.42 -14.54
C SER A 120 5.70 -25.36 -13.35
N GLU A 121 5.43 -26.64 -13.61
CA GLU A 121 5.26 -27.68 -12.57
C GLU A 121 6.57 -27.89 -11.79
N HIS A 122 7.71 -27.92 -12.48
CA HIS A 122 9.00 -28.03 -11.83
C HIS A 122 9.29 -26.83 -10.93
N TYR A 123 9.03 -25.59 -11.40
CA TYR A 123 9.24 -24.40 -10.57
C TYR A 123 8.34 -24.41 -9.32
N GLU A 124 7.07 -24.78 -9.48
CA GLU A 124 6.12 -24.85 -8.36
C GLU A 124 6.56 -25.88 -7.32
N THR A 125 6.86 -27.11 -7.75
CA THR A 125 7.20 -28.22 -6.85
C THR A 125 8.59 -28.08 -6.21
N VAL A 126 9.60 -27.66 -6.97
CA VAL A 126 10.99 -27.61 -6.50
C VAL A 126 11.33 -26.32 -5.75
N TYR A 127 10.71 -25.20 -6.11
CA TYR A 127 11.03 -23.90 -5.52
C TYR A 127 9.92 -23.34 -4.63
N MET A 128 8.65 -23.41 -5.04
CA MET A 128 7.55 -22.78 -4.29
C MET A 128 7.04 -23.67 -3.15
N GLU A 129 6.91 -24.97 -3.38
CA GLU A 129 6.42 -25.96 -2.41
C GLU A 129 7.56 -26.60 -1.59
N ALA A 130 8.79 -26.12 -1.75
CA ALA A 130 9.94 -26.61 -0.99
C ALA A 130 9.76 -26.36 0.51
N ASP A 131 10.08 -27.36 1.32
CA ASP A 131 10.10 -27.24 2.78
C ASP A 131 11.19 -26.26 3.28
N THR A 132 12.20 -26.00 2.45
CA THR A 132 13.28 -25.04 2.70
C THR A 132 13.05 -23.68 2.02
N PHE A 133 11.82 -23.35 1.60
CA PHE A 133 11.47 -22.06 1.00
C PHE A 133 12.09 -20.88 1.79
N PRO A 134 12.77 -19.92 1.13
CA PRO A 134 12.77 -19.65 -0.32
C PRO A 134 13.81 -20.44 -1.14
N LEU A 135 14.60 -21.33 -0.52
CA LEU A 135 15.61 -22.10 -1.23
C LEU A 135 15.07 -23.50 -1.58
N PRO A 136 15.37 -24.02 -2.79
CA PRO A 136 15.01 -25.38 -3.13
C PRO A 136 15.78 -26.36 -2.26
N ARG A 137 15.19 -27.52 -1.98
CA ARG A 137 15.86 -28.59 -1.23
C ARG A 137 17.00 -29.14 -2.08
N ASP A 138 18.24 -28.92 -1.64
CA ASP A 138 19.40 -29.55 -2.26
C ASP A 138 19.28 -31.07 -2.09
N MET A 139 19.14 -31.81 -3.20
CA MET A 139 19.24 -33.26 -3.22
C MET A 139 20.73 -33.61 -3.06
N GLY A 140 21.25 -33.29 -1.87
CA GLY A 140 22.67 -33.11 -1.60
C GLY A 140 23.48 -34.13 -2.37
N GLN A 141 24.40 -33.64 -3.20
CA GLN A 141 25.34 -34.45 -3.96
C GLN A 141 25.72 -35.64 -3.09
N LYS A 142 25.26 -36.84 -3.45
CA LYS A 142 25.69 -38.06 -2.78
C LYS A 142 27.21 -38.00 -2.85
N LYS A 143 27.86 -37.61 -1.75
CA LYS A 143 29.31 -37.49 -1.71
C LYS A 143 29.79 -38.82 -2.23
N ALA A 144 30.48 -38.80 -3.37
CA ALA A 144 31.19 -39.97 -3.89
C ALA A 144 32.33 -40.26 -2.89
N THR A 145 31.96 -40.74 -1.71
CA THR A 145 32.86 -41.30 -0.73
C THR A 145 33.16 -42.68 -1.27
N GLY A 146 34.26 -42.75 -2.00
CA GLY A 146 35.00 -43.99 -2.17
C GLY A 146 35.56 -44.43 -0.83
N GLU A 147 34.70 -44.73 0.14
CA GLU A 147 35.06 -45.34 1.40
C GLU A 147 34.80 -46.84 1.28
N ARG A 148 35.90 -47.59 1.14
CA ARG A 148 35.89 -49.04 1.26
C ARG A 148 35.28 -49.40 2.61
N LYS A 149 34.14 -50.07 2.54
CA LYS A 149 33.37 -50.62 3.66
C LYS A 149 34.25 -51.55 4.52
N VAL A 150 34.80 -51.04 5.62
CA VAL A 150 35.32 -51.87 6.71
C VAL A 150 34.14 -52.14 7.66
N LYS A 151 33.84 -53.41 7.87
CA LYS A 151 32.79 -53.87 8.78
C LYS A 151 33.18 -53.50 10.21
N GLY A 152 32.36 -52.67 10.87
CA GLY A 152 32.49 -52.35 12.29
C GLY A 152 31.11 -52.10 12.90
N THR A 153 30.69 -53.09 13.68
CA THR A 153 29.68 -53.12 14.75
C THR A 153 28.78 -51.88 15.00
N GLN A 154 27.48 -52.17 14.98
CA GLN A 154 26.35 -51.32 15.37
C GLN A 154 26.47 -50.80 16.81
N SER A 155 26.10 -49.54 17.04
CA SER A 155 25.58 -49.05 18.31
C SER A 155 24.44 -48.06 18.07
N LYS A 156 23.31 -48.40 18.66
CA LYS A 156 22.02 -47.70 18.76
C LYS A 156 22.16 -46.47 19.66
N VAL A 157 21.64 -45.32 19.25
CA VAL A 157 21.30 -44.23 20.18
C VAL A 157 19.94 -43.66 19.78
N GLU A 158 19.10 -43.50 20.81
CA GLU A 158 17.68 -43.21 20.81
C GLU A 158 17.36 -41.75 20.52
N GLU A 159 16.19 -41.61 19.90
CA GLU A 159 15.42 -40.45 19.50
C GLU A 159 14.78 -39.76 20.72
N LEU A 160 14.86 -38.43 20.79
CA LEU A 160 14.08 -37.60 21.72
C LEU A 160 13.65 -36.27 21.07
N GLY A 161 12.36 -36.19 20.75
CA GLY A 161 11.52 -35.00 20.99
C GLY A 161 11.40 -33.95 19.90
N GLU A 162 10.40 -34.10 19.03
CA GLU A 162 9.84 -33.03 18.19
C GLU A 162 9.07 -31.99 19.03
N PRO A 163 9.10 -30.68 18.71
CA PRO A 163 8.10 -29.73 19.16
C PRO A 163 6.87 -29.78 18.24
N LEU A 164 5.70 -29.82 18.88
CA LEU A 164 4.36 -29.84 18.30
C LEU A 164 4.13 -28.65 17.34
N ASP A 165 3.95 -28.94 16.05
CA ASP A 165 3.34 -28.04 15.07
C ASP A 165 1.81 -28.18 15.14
N GLY A 166 1.15 -27.06 15.47
CA GLY A 166 -0.29 -26.90 15.38
C GLY A 166 -0.73 -26.73 13.93
N SER A 167 -0.82 -27.85 13.21
CA SER A 167 -1.49 -27.92 11.92
C SER A 167 -2.99 -27.68 12.08
N THR A 168 -3.45 -26.47 11.76
CA THR A 168 -4.85 -26.24 11.40
C THR A 168 -5.01 -26.45 9.90
N ASP A 169 -5.70 -27.54 9.58
CA ASP A 169 -6.26 -27.95 8.30
C ASP A 169 -6.67 -26.78 7.38
N SER A 170 -6.14 -26.78 6.16
CA SER A 170 -6.68 -26.01 5.03
C SER A 170 -6.44 -26.75 3.73
N THR A 171 -7.09 -27.90 3.60
CA THR A 171 -7.18 -28.63 2.35
C THR A 171 -8.29 -28.04 1.46
N LYS A 172 -8.02 -26.99 0.65
CA LYS A 172 -8.79 -26.69 -0.58
C LYS A 172 -7.93 -25.97 -1.63
N HIS A 173 -7.33 -26.75 -2.52
CA HIS A 173 -6.75 -26.27 -3.77
C HIS A 173 -7.87 -25.80 -4.71
N GLY A 174 -7.98 -24.47 -4.87
CA GLY A 174 -8.84 -23.81 -5.84
C GLY A 174 -8.00 -23.11 -6.89
N LYS A 175 -8.07 -23.62 -8.13
CA LYS A 175 -7.65 -23.03 -9.42
C LYS A 175 -7.18 -21.56 -9.38
N LEU A 176 -5.94 -21.33 -9.84
CA LEU A 176 -5.46 -20.16 -10.61
C LEU A 176 -6.41 -18.95 -10.59
N GLY A 177 -6.52 -18.34 -9.42
CA GLY A 177 -7.13 -17.05 -9.18
C GLY A 177 -6.07 -16.22 -8.49
N VAL A 178 -5.78 -15.05 -9.05
CA VAL A 178 -4.77 -14.11 -8.59
C VAL A 178 -4.82 -13.99 -7.06
N HIS A 179 -3.72 -14.35 -6.37
CA HIS A 179 -3.53 -14.31 -4.91
C HIS A 179 -3.55 -12.88 -4.31
N HIS A 180 -4.35 -11.96 -4.86
CA HIS A 180 -4.43 -10.56 -4.45
C HIS A 180 -5.36 -10.31 -3.24
N GLU A 181 -6.10 -11.31 -2.79
CA GLU A 181 -7.36 -11.06 -2.08
C GLU A 181 -7.29 -10.96 -0.54
N LEU A 182 -6.12 -11.14 0.09
CA LEU A 182 -5.96 -10.83 1.52
C LEU A 182 -5.66 -9.35 1.74
N SER A 183 -6.56 -8.47 1.31
CA SER A 183 -6.48 -7.02 1.57
C SER A 183 -5.12 -6.37 1.23
N GLY A 184 -4.48 -6.82 0.15
CA GLY A 184 -3.17 -6.31 -0.27
C GLY A 184 -1.99 -6.91 0.49
N TYR A 185 -2.15 -7.98 1.24
CA TYR A 185 -1.05 -8.78 1.80
C TYR A 185 -0.68 -9.92 0.85
N TYR A 186 0.63 -10.16 0.68
CA TYR A 186 1.20 -11.24 -0.14
C TYR A 186 1.81 -12.32 0.77
N PRO A 187 1.11 -13.43 1.05
CA PRO A 187 1.53 -14.42 2.05
C PRO A 187 2.92 -15.01 1.81
N ASN A 188 3.23 -15.39 0.57
CA ASN A 188 4.53 -16.00 0.25
C ASN A 188 5.69 -15.01 0.30
N ARG A 189 5.41 -13.70 0.15
CA ARG A 189 6.42 -12.64 0.31
C ARG A 189 6.48 -12.10 1.73
N GLN A 190 5.47 -12.41 2.54
CA GLN A 190 5.25 -11.88 3.89
C GLN A 190 5.20 -10.35 3.97
N ASP A 191 4.76 -9.70 2.89
CA ASP A 191 4.76 -8.25 2.73
C ASP A 191 3.41 -7.71 2.27
N PHE A 192 3.16 -6.44 2.61
CA PHE A 192 2.01 -5.71 2.11
C PHE A 192 2.34 -5.00 0.79
N ASP A 193 1.31 -4.81 -0.04
CA ASP A 193 1.36 -4.01 -1.25
C ASP A 193 1.71 -2.54 -0.95
N VAL A 194 1.19 -2.05 0.18
CA VAL A 194 1.55 -0.76 0.77
C VAL A 194 1.97 -1.00 2.20
N GLU A 195 3.26 -0.81 2.48
CA GLU A 195 3.83 -0.99 3.81
C GLU A 195 3.44 0.14 4.76
N TRP A 196 3.55 -0.13 6.07
CA TRP A 196 3.34 0.91 7.06
C TRP A 196 4.42 2.00 6.92
N ASP A 197 3.98 3.26 6.84
CA ASP A 197 4.83 4.42 6.53
C ASP A 197 5.69 4.22 5.27
N ASP A 198 5.04 3.94 4.15
CA ASP A 198 5.64 3.85 2.80
C ASP A 198 6.41 5.13 2.38
N SER A 199 6.14 6.26 3.04
CA SER A 199 6.85 7.51 2.78
C SER A 199 8.25 7.58 3.40
N ALA A 200 8.60 6.63 4.29
CA ALA A 200 9.87 6.65 5.01
C ALA A 200 11.08 6.58 4.07
N GLU A 201 10.98 5.78 3.01
CA GLU A 201 12.02 5.59 2.00
C GLU A 201 12.29 6.84 1.16
N ALA A 202 11.29 7.73 1.02
CA ALA A 202 11.44 8.97 0.25
C ALA A 202 12.51 9.90 0.86
N TYR A 203 12.72 9.84 2.18
CA TYR A 203 13.75 10.62 2.86
C TYR A 203 15.17 10.08 2.66
N LEU A 204 15.29 8.82 2.22
CA LEU A 204 16.58 8.17 1.95
C LEU A 204 16.89 8.05 0.45
N ALA A 205 15.92 8.23 -0.43
CA ALA A 205 16.06 8.00 -1.87
C ALA A 205 17.26 8.73 -2.49
N ASP A 206 17.55 9.95 -2.04
CA ASP A 206 18.62 10.80 -2.57
C ASP A 206 19.89 10.80 -1.67
N VAL A 207 19.99 9.93 -0.67
CA VAL A 207 21.14 9.87 0.25
C VAL A 207 22.22 8.94 -0.31
N SER A 208 23.28 9.52 -0.87
CA SER A 208 24.53 8.80 -1.19
C SER A 208 25.57 9.01 -0.08
N ILE A 209 26.41 8.01 0.20
CA ILE A 209 27.61 8.20 1.05
C ILE A 209 28.81 8.22 0.11
N ASP A 210 29.43 9.39 -0.02
CA ASP A 210 30.52 9.62 -0.96
C ASP A 210 31.87 9.56 -0.22
N PRO A 211 32.93 8.99 -0.82
CA PRO A 211 34.24 8.90 -0.17
C PRO A 211 34.83 10.26 0.24
N GLY A 212 34.42 11.34 -0.44
CA GLY A 212 34.83 12.72 -0.16
C GLY A 212 34.00 13.44 0.90
N ASP A 213 32.97 12.81 1.46
CA ASP A 213 32.14 13.43 2.50
C ASP A 213 32.97 13.80 3.73
N THR A 214 32.71 14.99 4.28
CA THR A 214 33.22 15.41 5.57
C THR A 214 32.66 14.54 6.70
N ASP A 215 33.35 14.48 7.84
CA ASP A 215 32.89 13.69 8.98
C ASP A 215 31.51 14.14 9.48
N HIS A 216 31.21 15.44 9.39
CA HIS A 216 29.89 15.99 9.74
C HIS A 216 28.79 15.56 8.75
N GLU A 217 29.08 15.49 7.46
CA GLU A 217 28.13 15.01 6.45
C GLU A 217 27.85 13.51 6.62
N LYS A 218 28.91 12.71 6.88
CA LYS A 218 28.75 11.28 7.20
C LYS A 218 27.91 11.09 8.45
N ASP A 219 28.19 11.84 9.51
CA ASP A 219 27.46 11.80 10.77
C ASP A 219 25.97 12.15 10.55
N LEU A 220 25.65 13.20 9.78
CA LEU A 220 24.27 13.54 9.42
C LEU A 220 23.57 12.41 8.63
N LYS A 221 24.25 11.83 7.63
CA LYS A 221 23.72 10.72 6.83
C LYS A 221 23.48 9.47 7.68
N LEU A 222 24.37 9.17 8.63
CA LEU A 222 24.19 8.10 9.60
C LEU A 222 22.99 8.34 10.52
N ARG A 223 22.78 9.57 11.01
CA ARG A 223 21.56 9.90 11.79
C ARG A 223 20.27 9.67 10.98
N LEU A 224 20.28 9.98 9.69
CA LEU A 224 19.12 9.72 8.81
C LEU A 224 18.83 8.21 8.70
N ILE A 225 19.89 7.39 8.55
CA ILE A 225 19.77 5.93 8.53
C ILE A 225 19.24 5.41 9.87
N ASP A 226 19.72 5.93 11.01
CA ASP A 226 19.22 5.53 12.33
C ASP A 226 17.72 5.86 12.50
N ILE A 227 17.27 7.02 12.01
CA ILE A 227 15.85 7.39 12.02
C ILE A 227 15.04 6.42 11.16
N TYR A 228 15.55 6.04 9.98
CA TYR A 228 14.90 5.07 9.12
C TYR A 228 14.83 3.68 9.78
N GLN A 229 15.90 3.22 10.43
CA GLN A 229 15.89 1.95 11.16
C GLN A 229 14.82 1.90 12.24
N ARG A 230 14.58 3.02 12.96
CA ARG A 230 13.47 3.11 13.91
C ARG A 230 12.11 2.93 13.24
N ARG A 231 11.90 3.52 12.06
CA ARG A 231 10.66 3.36 11.29
C ARG A 231 10.50 1.93 10.77
N LEU A 232 11.59 1.29 10.35
CA LEU A 232 11.57 -0.11 9.91
C LEU A 232 11.19 -1.04 11.08
N ASN A 233 11.74 -0.81 12.28
CA ASN A 233 11.35 -1.55 13.48
C ASN A 233 9.87 -1.33 13.82
N GLU A 234 9.36 -0.09 13.73
CA GLU A 234 7.93 0.19 13.94
C GLU A 234 7.05 -0.53 12.90
N ARG A 235 7.47 -0.57 11.63
CA ARG A 235 6.79 -1.33 10.58
C ARG A 235 6.72 -2.82 10.91
N GLU A 236 7.80 -3.42 11.36
CA GLU A 236 7.82 -4.82 11.81
C GLU A 236 6.89 -5.06 13.01
N LEU A 237 6.86 -4.15 13.98
CA LEU A 237 5.95 -4.23 15.13
C LEU A 237 4.47 -4.13 14.70
N VAL A 238 4.15 -3.21 13.79
CA VAL A 238 2.80 -3.07 13.24
C VAL A 238 2.41 -4.32 12.47
N LYS A 239 3.32 -4.86 11.66
CA LYS A 239 3.13 -6.10 10.90
C LYS A 239 2.86 -7.27 11.85
N ALA A 240 3.68 -7.46 12.88
CA ALA A 240 3.47 -8.47 13.91
C ALA A 240 2.12 -8.32 14.61
N HIS A 241 1.73 -7.09 14.97
CA HIS A 241 0.44 -6.79 15.60
C HIS A 241 -0.75 -7.16 14.72
N VAL A 242 -0.66 -6.98 13.39
CA VAL A 242 -1.68 -7.39 12.43
C VAL A 242 -1.83 -8.91 12.39
N PHE A 243 -0.72 -9.65 12.40
CA PHE A 243 -0.75 -11.12 12.39
C PHE A 243 -1.25 -11.72 13.70
N GLU A 244 -0.67 -11.29 14.83
CA GLU A 244 -1.00 -11.80 16.16
C GLU A 244 -2.52 -11.76 16.37
N ARG A 245 -3.15 -10.65 15.98
CA ARG A 245 -4.58 -10.40 16.19
C ARG A 245 -5.48 -10.87 15.06
N GLY A 246 -4.94 -11.54 14.04
CA GLY A 246 -5.70 -12.01 12.89
C GLY A 246 -6.43 -10.89 12.15
N LEU A 247 -5.82 -9.70 12.05
CA LEU A 247 -6.46 -8.51 11.45
C LEU A 247 -6.57 -8.58 9.92
N LEU A 248 -6.15 -9.68 9.31
CA LEU A 248 -6.30 -9.97 7.88
C LEU A 248 -7.67 -10.58 7.52
N ASP A 249 -8.37 -11.19 8.49
CA ASP A 249 -9.69 -11.82 8.26
C ASP A 249 -10.83 -10.78 8.41
N PHE A 250 -10.93 -9.88 7.43
CA PHE A 250 -11.92 -8.80 7.44
C PHE A 250 -13.37 -9.29 7.47
N ASP A 251 -13.67 -10.43 6.85
CA ASP A 251 -15.02 -10.98 6.82
C ASP A 251 -15.48 -11.43 8.21
N ASN A 252 -14.58 -12.10 8.95
CA ASN A 252 -14.85 -12.49 10.34
C ASN A 252 -14.92 -11.28 11.26
N LEU A 253 -14.00 -10.31 11.13
CA LEU A 253 -14.01 -9.07 11.91
C LEU A 253 -15.31 -8.28 11.69
N ARG A 254 -15.71 -8.09 10.43
CA ARG A 254 -16.96 -7.42 10.08
C ARG A 254 -18.17 -8.24 10.54
N GLY A 255 -18.10 -9.56 10.51
CA GLY A 255 -19.11 -10.46 11.06
C GLY A 255 -19.25 -10.34 12.58
N LYS A 256 -18.15 -10.23 13.33
CA LYS A 256 -18.16 -9.93 14.77
C LYS A 256 -18.75 -8.55 15.04
N GLU A 257 -18.32 -7.52 14.32
CA GLU A 257 -18.80 -6.14 14.48
C GLU A 257 -20.30 -6.00 14.20
N ARG A 258 -20.81 -6.67 13.16
CA ARG A 258 -22.26 -6.67 12.83
C ARG A 258 -23.12 -7.32 13.91
N ARG A 259 -22.58 -8.29 14.65
CA ARG A 259 -23.28 -8.95 15.78
C ARG A 259 -23.38 -8.05 17.01
N MET A 260 -22.47 -7.10 17.17
CA MET A 260 -22.50 -6.16 18.29
C MET A 260 -23.60 -5.10 18.12
N HIS A 261 -24.16 -4.63 19.23
CA HIS A 261 -25.07 -3.48 19.23
C HIS A 261 -24.31 -2.17 18.93
N LYS A 262 -25.05 -1.12 18.53
CA LYS A 262 -24.43 0.15 18.12
C LYS A 262 -23.56 0.78 19.23
N GLU A 263 -24.03 0.72 20.48
CA GLU A 263 -23.30 1.24 21.65
C GLU A 263 -22.08 0.40 21.98
N GLU A 264 -22.19 -0.93 21.90
CA GLU A 264 -21.08 -1.87 22.09
C GLU A 264 -19.97 -1.67 21.05
N ARG A 265 -20.34 -1.45 19.77
CA ARG A 265 -19.36 -1.13 18.72
C ARG A 265 -18.62 0.17 19.02
N ALA A 266 -19.34 1.20 19.46
CA ALA A 266 -18.73 2.48 19.79
C ALA A 266 -17.75 2.34 20.97
N LEU A 267 -18.12 1.57 22.00
CA LEU A 267 -17.24 1.26 23.12
C LEU A 267 -16.02 0.44 22.67
N SER A 268 -16.23 -0.66 21.95
CA SER A 268 -15.16 -1.51 21.42
C SER A 268 -14.18 -0.72 20.56
N SER A 269 -14.68 0.13 19.66
CA SER A 269 -13.86 1.03 18.83
C SER A 269 -13.07 2.03 19.67
N SER A 270 -13.67 2.61 20.71
CA SER A 270 -12.96 3.50 21.64
C SER A 270 -11.87 2.77 22.42
N LEU A 271 -12.04 1.49 22.72
CA LEU A 271 -11.06 0.71 23.48
C LEU A 271 -9.92 0.20 22.60
N GLN A 272 -10.06 0.15 21.27
CA GLN A 272 -9.01 -0.32 20.36
C GLN A 272 -7.67 0.41 20.51
N VAL A 273 -7.66 1.64 21.02
CA VAL A 273 -6.41 2.38 21.29
C VAL A 273 -5.49 1.65 22.27
N PHE A 274 -6.06 0.89 23.22
CA PHE A 274 -5.32 0.13 24.22
C PHE A 274 -4.77 -1.19 23.69
N SER A 275 -5.21 -1.65 22.51
CA SER A 275 -4.71 -2.88 21.89
C SER A 275 -3.20 -2.83 21.60
N ARG A 276 -2.62 -1.63 21.47
CA ARG A 276 -1.17 -1.45 21.26
C ARG A 276 -0.34 -1.70 22.51
N LEU A 277 -0.96 -1.66 23.68
CA LEU A 277 -0.28 -1.74 24.98
C LEU A 277 -0.53 -3.07 25.69
N GLN A 278 -1.40 -3.91 25.14
CA GLN A 278 -1.87 -5.16 25.72
C GLN A 278 -1.60 -6.29 24.73
N SER A 279 -1.41 -7.51 25.21
CA SER A 279 -1.51 -8.71 24.38
C SER A 279 -2.94 -8.86 23.83
N GLN A 280 -3.15 -9.78 22.88
CA GLN A 280 -4.51 -10.06 22.41
C GLN A 280 -5.42 -10.53 23.54
N GLU A 281 -4.97 -11.48 24.36
CA GLU A 281 -5.76 -12.06 25.44
C GLU A 281 -6.15 -11.02 26.50
N GLU A 282 -5.19 -10.21 26.95
CA GLU A 282 -5.45 -9.13 27.90
C GLU A 282 -6.44 -8.10 27.35
N HIS A 283 -6.32 -7.78 26.06
CA HIS A 283 -7.22 -6.83 25.41
C HIS A 283 -8.65 -7.38 25.31
N GLU A 284 -8.81 -8.67 25.01
CA GLU A 284 -10.12 -9.33 24.98
C GLU A 284 -10.75 -9.37 26.37
N VAL A 285 -9.98 -9.70 27.41
CA VAL A 285 -10.46 -9.68 28.81
C VAL A 285 -10.88 -8.26 29.20
N PHE A 286 -10.04 -7.26 28.90
CA PHE A 286 -10.32 -5.87 29.22
C PHE A 286 -11.58 -5.36 28.51
N THR A 287 -11.71 -5.59 27.20
CA THR A 287 -12.89 -5.17 26.44
C THR A 287 -14.16 -5.85 26.92
N ASN A 288 -14.13 -7.15 27.20
CA ASN A 288 -15.27 -7.89 27.75
C ASN A 288 -15.67 -7.36 29.14
N ALA A 289 -14.70 -7.03 30.00
CA ALA A 289 -14.98 -6.45 31.31
C ALA A 289 -15.63 -5.06 31.20
N MET A 290 -15.12 -4.19 30.32
CA MET A 290 -15.71 -2.87 30.07
C MET A 290 -17.11 -2.96 29.47
N MET A 291 -17.36 -3.91 28.56
CA MET A 291 -18.70 -4.18 28.04
C MET A 291 -19.64 -4.66 29.14
N TYR A 292 -19.19 -5.56 30.01
CA TYR A 292 -19.97 -6.03 31.15
C TYR A 292 -20.32 -4.89 32.12
N GLU A 293 -19.37 -4.01 32.44
CA GLU A 293 -19.63 -2.82 33.25
C GLU A 293 -20.67 -1.90 32.59
N HIS A 294 -20.54 -1.63 31.29
CA HIS A 294 -21.53 -0.85 30.53
C HIS A 294 -22.94 -1.45 30.64
N HIS A 295 -23.08 -2.76 30.49
CA HIS A 295 -24.36 -3.45 30.65
C HIS A 295 -24.92 -3.35 32.08
N LEU A 296 -24.07 -3.45 33.10
CA LEU A 296 -24.48 -3.29 34.49
C LEU A 296 -24.97 -1.88 34.78
N LEU A 297 -24.27 -0.85 34.30
CA LEU A 297 -24.66 0.55 34.47
C LEU A 297 -25.95 0.87 33.73
N ALA A 298 -26.11 0.38 32.49
CA ALA A 298 -27.35 0.50 31.73
C ALA A 298 -28.52 -0.15 32.49
N ARG A 299 -28.31 -1.36 33.01
CA ARG A 299 -29.33 -2.06 33.80
C ARG A 299 -29.66 -1.34 35.10
N LEU A 300 -28.67 -0.78 35.79
CA LEU A 300 -28.87 -0.02 37.01
C LEU A 300 -29.68 1.25 36.75
N PHE A 301 -29.39 1.96 35.65
CA PHE A 301 -30.14 3.13 35.23
C PHE A 301 -31.60 2.79 34.89
N GLU A 302 -31.83 1.69 34.15
CA GLU A 302 -33.19 1.17 33.89
C GLU A 302 -33.96 0.88 35.19
N LEU A 303 -33.35 0.16 36.12
CA LEU A 303 -33.98 -0.20 37.39
C LEU A 303 -34.26 1.06 38.24
N ALA A 304 -33.37 2.03 38.25
CA ALA A 304 -33.58 3.32 38.90
C ALA A 304 -34.74 4.09 38.24
N HIS A 305 -34.84 4.05 36.91
CA HIS A 305 -35.96 4.64 36.18
C HIS A 305 -37.29 3.98 36.59
N TYR A 306 -37.39 2.64 36.62
CA TYR A 306 -38.61 1.95 37.06
C TYR A 306 -39.01 2.32 38.48
N ARG A 307 -38.05 2.40 39.41
CA ARG A 307 -38.32 2.83 40.79
C ARG A 307 -38.84 4.26 40.86
N SER A 308 -38.33 5.17 40.03
CA SER A 308 -38.83 6.55 39.98
C SER A 308 -40.25 6.66 39.41
N GLN A 309 -40.66 5.72 38.55
CA GLN A 309 -42.04 5.57 38.07
C GLN A 309 -42.95 4.82 39.05
N GLY A 310 -42.44 4.42 40.22
CA GLY A 310 -43.20 3.72 41.27
C GLY A 310 -43.36 2.21 41.06
N LEU A 311 -42.71 1.62 40.04
CA LEU A 311 -42.71 0.18 39.79
C LEU A 311 -41.75 -0.49 40.79
N LYS A 312 -42.24 -1.49 41.53
CA LYS A 312 -41.49 -2.14 42.62
C LYS A 312 -41.15 -3.59 42.33
N THR A 313 -41.79 -4.21 41.34
CA THR A 313 -41.54 -5.60 40.96
C THR A 313 -41.05 -5.73 39.53
N VAL A 314 -40.26 -6.76 39.24
CA VAL A 314 -39.75 -7.04 37.88
C VAL A 314 -40.91 -7.32 36.92
N LYS A 315 -41.96 -8.02 37.38
CA LYS A 315 -43.16 -8.32 36.58
C LYS A 315 -43.89 -7.05 36.13
N GLU A 316 -43.99 -6.04 37.01
CA GLU A 316 -44.56 -4.73 36.66
C GLU A 316 -43.70 -4.00 35.62
N ALA A 317 -42.38 -4.08 35.74
CA ALA A 317 -41.45 -3.51 34.77
C ALA A 317 -41.58 -4.18 33.38
N ASP A 318 -41.77 -5.51 33.33
CA ASP A 318 -41.96 -6.23 32.07
C ASP A 318 -43.24 -5.80 31.34
N VAL A 319 -44.34 -5.62 32.08
CA VAL A 319 -45.61 -5.10 31.54
C VAL A 319 -45.42 -3.65 31.05
N TYR A 320 -44.76 -2.80 31.83
CA TYR A 320 -44.45 -1.42 31.45
C TYR A 320 -43.60 -1.35 30.16
N GLU A 321 -42.56 -2.16 30.04
CA GLU A 321 -41.72 -2.26 28.85
C GLU A 321 -42.48 -2.79 27.64
N ALA A 322 -43.37 -3.77 27.81
CA ALA A 322 -44.22 -4.27 26.73
C ALA A 322 -45.19 -3.17 26.21
N ASP A 323 -45.82 -2.43 27.11
CA ASP A 323 -46.70 -1.31 26.77
C ASP A 323 -45.93 -0.13 26.16
N ARG A 324 -44.72 0.15 26.65
CA ARG A 324 -43.82 1.17 26.09
C ARG A 324 -43.40 0.80 24.68
N ARG A 325 -42.99 -0.45 24.44
CA ARG A 325 -42.65 -0.97 23.10
C ARG A 325 -43.84 -0.92 22.15
N ARG A 326 -45.05 -1.30 22.61
CA ARG A 326 -46.29 -1.18 21.82
C ARG A 326 -46.56 0.27 21.43
N ARG A 327 -46.49 1.22 22.37
CA ARG A 327 -46.67 2.66 22.09
C ARG A 327 -45.64 3.21 21.11
N VAL A 328 -44.36 2.86 21.26
CA VAL A 328 -43.29 3.29 20.35
C VAL A 328 -43.50 2.71 18.95
N SER A 329 -43.83 1.42 18.83
CA SER A 329 -44.09 0.76 17.55
C SER A 329 -45.32 1.35 16.85
N GLU A 330 -46.39 1.62 17.60
CA GLU A 330 -47.60 2.26 17.07
C GLU A 330 -47.31 3.70 16.59
N LEU A 331 -46.51 4.48 17.34
CA LEU A 331 -46.05 5.81 16.93
C LEU A 331 -45.17 5.75 15.67
N GLN A 332 -44.29 4.75 15.56
CA GLN A 332 -43.46 4.55 14.35
C GLN A 332 -44.32 4.16 13.14
N LEU A 333 -45.26 3.24 13.30
CA LEU A 333 -46.22 2.87 12.26
C LEU A 333 -47.10 4.04 11.85
N ARG A 334 -47.50 4.89 12.80
CA ARG A 334 -48.29 6.09 12.54
C ARG A 334 -47.48 7.15 11.80
N LYS A 335 -46.20 7.35 12.15
CA LYS A 335 -45.26 8.21 11.38
C LYS A 335 -44.99 7.64 9.97
N ALA A 336 -44.91 6.31 9.83
CA ALA A 336 -44.71 5.67 8.53
C ALA A 336 -45.98 5.69 7.64
N LYS A 337 -47.17 5.71 8.26
CA LYS A 337 -48.47 5.83 7.58
C LYS A 337 -48.92 7.28 7.38
N GLU A 338 -48.23 8.26 7.98
CA GLU A 338 -48.50 9.67 7.73
C GLU A 338 -48.12 9.96 6.27
N PRO A 339 -49.08 10.31 5.39
CA PRO A 339 -48.73 10.66 4.02
C PRO A 339 -47.84 11.89 4.07
N ALA A 340 -46.79 11.94 3.24
CA ALA A 340 -45.88 13.08 3.10
C ALA A 340 -46.56 14.35 2.51
N TYR A 341 -47.76 14.70 2.97
CA TYR A 341 -48.54 15.85 2.52
C TYR A 341 -48.32 17.11 3.38
N ARG A 342 -47.45 17.05 4.39
CA ARG A 342 -47.06 18.22 5.22
C ARG A 342 -45.55 18.40 5.36
N THR A 343 -44.84 18.37 4.25
CA THR A 343 -43.58 19.12 4.06
C THR A 343 -43.57 19.72 2.66
N GLY A 344 -44.55 20.60 2.43
CA GLY A 344 -44.75 21.35 1.19
C GLY A 344 -44.70 22.85 1.40
N LEU A 345 -43.73 23.38 2.17
CA LEU A 345 -43.15 24.68 1.82
C LEU A 345 -41.87 24.40 1.02
N LYS A 346 -42.05 24.20 -0.28
CA LYS A 346 -40.98 24.46 -1.25
C LYS A 346 -41.06 25.94 -1.57
N SER A 347 -40.10 26.72 -1.05
CA SER A 347 -39.70 27.93 -1.76
C SER A 347 -39.12 27.52 -3.12
N TYR A 348 -39.54 28.28 -4.12
CA TYR A 348 -39.19 28.23 -5.54
C TYR A 348 -37.75 27.76 -5.84
N SER A 349 -37.60 26.76 -6.72
CA SER A 349 -36.90 26.93 -8.01
C SER A 349 -36.70 25.58 -8.71
N ARG A 350 -37.06 25.57 -10.01
CA ARG A 350 -36.73 24.59 -11.07
C ARG A 350 -37.43 23.24 -11.07
N GLY A 351 -38.22 23.05 -12.14
CA GLY A 351 -38.23 21.76 -12.86
C GLY A 351 -39.57 21.36 -13.44
N ALA A 352 -40.05 22.04 -14.49
CA ALA A 352 -41.12 21.51 -15.34
C ALA A 352 -40.60 21.32 -16.75
N ARG A 353 -40.27 20.07 -17.10
CA ARG A 353 -40.10 19.64 -18.48
C ARG A 353 -40.60 18.21 -18.63
N TYR A 354 -41.53 18.06 -19.56
CA TYR A 354 -42.07 16.85 -20.18
C TYR A 354 -42.97 15.94 -19.33
N LEU A 355 -44.28 16.01 -19.60
CA LEU A 355 -44.97 14.86 -20.17
C LEU A 355 -45.92 15.31 -21.27
N HIS A 356 -45.72 14.70 -22.44
CA HIS A 356 -46.50 14.83 -23.66
C HIS A 356 -47.52 13.70 -23.68
N ARG A 357 -48.83 13.98 -23.83
CA ARG A 357 -49.75 13.16 -24.64
C ARG A 357 -51.11 13.85 -24.88
N GLU A 358 -51.28 14.37 -26.11
CA GLU A 358 -52.41 14.20 -27.05
C GLU A 358 -53.88 14.24 -26.53
N LYS A 359 -54.86 14.93 -27.14
CA LYS A 359 -55.14 15.26 -28.56
C LYS A 359 -56.34 16.24 -28.71
N HIS A 360 -56.32 17.03 -29.80
CA HIS A 360 -57.41 17.75 -30.54
C HIS A 360 -58.27 18.81 -29.77
N SER A 361 -58.58 20.03 -30.26
CA SER A 361 -58.81 20.55 -31.63
C SER A 361 -58.90 22.11 -31.68
N LYS A 362 -58.43 22.74 -32.79
CA LYS A 362 -58.89 23.98 -33.52
C LYS A 362 -59.12 25.30 -32.73
N GLU A 363 -58.83 26.55 -33.11
CA GLU A 363 -58.35 27.35 -34.29
C GLU A 363 -57.88 28.72 -33.66
N ILE A 364 -56.70 29.30 -33.96
CA ILE A 364 -56.39 30.53 -34.78
C ILE A 364 -57.15 31.83 -34.35
N PRO A 365 -56.61 33.10 -34.45
CA PRO A 365 -55.40 33.62 -35.14
C PRO A 365 -54.47 34.63 -34.41
N SER A 366 -53.34 34.86 -35.08
CA SER A 366 -52.32 35.95 -34.99
C SER A 366 -52.84 37.35 -35.42
N PRO A 367 -52.07 38.45 -35.26
CA PRO A 367 -51.29 39.01 -36.39
C PRO A 367 -49.87 39.51 -35.97
N ALA A 368 -48.77 39.30 -36.73
CA ALA A 368 -48.25 40.06 -37.90
C ALA A 368 -48.11 41.58 -37.63
N VAL A 369 -47.02 42.33 -37.92
CA VAL A 369 -46.15 42.44 -39.14
C VAL A 369 -44.83 43.26 -38.80
N PRO A 370 -43.94 43.74 -39.72
CA PRO A 370 -42.49 43.46 -39.64
C PRO A 370 -41.49 44.68 -39.79
N ALA A 371 -40.19 44.34 -39.65
CA ALA A 371 -38.96 44.77 -40.36
C ALA A 371 -38.71 46.20 -40.92
N ARG A 372 -37.56 46.80 -40.51
CA ARG A 372 -36.45 47.27 -41.39
C ARG A 372 -35.18 47.66 -40.57
N SER A 373 -34.01 47.38 -41.16
CA SER A 373 -32.60 47.51 -40.70
C SER A 373 -32.03 48.96 -40.95
N PRO A 374 -30.71 49.34 -40.83
CA PRO A 374 -29.44 48.56 -40.75
C PRO A 374 -28.20 49.17 -39.97
N GLY A 375 -27.04 48.47 -40.02
CA GLY A 375 -25.64 48.98 -39.90
C GLY A 375 -25.09 49.14 -38.46
N LEU A 376 -23.84 48.86 -38.08
CA LEU A 376 -22.52 48.74 -38.73
C LEU A 376 -21.56 47.87 -37.88
N LYS A 377 -20.46 47.40 -38.49
CA LYS A 377 -19.32 46.63 -37.91
C LYS A 377 -18.09 47.53 -37.76
N GLU A 378 -17.22 47.25 -36.76
CA GLU A 378 -15.74 47.43 -36.71
C GLU A 378 -15.28 46.95 -35.31
N GLN A 379 -14.40 45.96 -35.07
CA GLN A 379 -13.00 45.66 -35.39
C GLN A 379 -11.91 46.50 -34.66
N HIS A 380 -10.98 45.74 -34.01
CA HIS A 380 -9.60 46.08 -33.59
C HIS A 380 -9.41 47.01 -32.36
N LEU A 381 -8.35 46.98 -31.53
CA LEU A 381 -6.92 46.61 -31.68
C LEU A 381 -6.25 46.39 -30.27
N LYS A 382 -5.03 45.84 -30.24
CA LYS A 382 -4.15 45.60 -29.06
C LYS A 382 -3.28 46.82 -28.70
N ASP A 383 -2.79 46.91 -27.44
CA ASP A 383 -1.37 47.20 -27.00
C ASP A 383 -1.31 47.51 -25.48
N LYS A 384 -0.57 46.77 -24.62
CA LYS A 384 0.87 46.77 -24.24
C LYS A 384 1.38 47.98 -23.41
N GLN A 385 1.70 47.78 -22.11
CA GLN A 385 3.05 47.85 -21.51
C GLN A 385 3.12 47.75 -19.95
N ASN A 386 4.04 46.89 -19.45
CA ASN A 386 5.00 46.94 -18.29
C ASN A 386 4.77 47.92 -17.11
N LYS A 387 5.19 47.70 -15.83
CA LYS A 387 6.14 46.77 -15.15
C LYS A 387 5.93 46.96 -13.62
N GLY A 388 6.13 45.93 -12.76
CA GLY A 388 6.21 46.13 -11.30
C GLY A 388 6.20 44.84 -10.45
N ILE A 389 7.39 44.41 -10.08
CA ILE A 389 7.81 43.24 -9.25
C ILE A 389 7.03 43.10 -7.92
N GLY A 390 6.58 41.88 -7.59
CA GLY A 390 5.92 41.54 -6.31
C GLY A 390 5.54 40.06 -6.15
N ASN A 391 6.56 39.19 -6.12
CA ASN A 391 6.67 37.80 -5.61
C ASN A 391 5.42 37.01 -5.15
N LYS A 392 5.20 35.85 -5.80
CA LYS A 392 5.49 34.47 -5.32
C LYS A 392 4.60 33.99 -4.16
N LEU A 393 3.43 33.44 -4.49
CA LEU A 393 2.73 32.42 -3.68
C LEU A 393 1.61 31.67 -4.44
N GLN A 394 1.56 31.72 -5.78
CA GLN A 394 0.41 31.20 -6.55
C GLN A 394 0.72 30.09 -7.56
N HIS A 395 1.90 29.49 -7.53
CA HIS A 395 2.18 28.33 -8.38
C HIS A 395 2.84 27.21 -7.59
N SER A 396 2.08 26.58 -6.68
CA SER A 396 2.27 25.18 -6.33
C SER A 396 1.07 24.61 -5.57
N LEU A 397 -0.14 24.72 -6.13
CA LEU A 397 -1.23 23.81 -5.76
C LEU A 397 -2.00 23.43 -7.02
N THR A 398 -1.86 22.16 -7.35
CA THR A 398 -2.46 21.44 -8.46
C THR A 398 -3.98 21.43 -8.37
N LYS A 399 -4.62 21.77 -9.50
CA LYS A 399 -5.73 21.02 -10.14
C LYS A 399 -6.66 20.25 -9.17
N GLY A 400 -7.78 20.86 -8.77
CA GLY A 400 -8.89 20.15 -8.09
C GLY A 400 -9.56 20.86 -6.90
N VAL A 401 -9.32 22.14 -6.67
CA VAL A 401 -9.85 22.85 -5.48
C VAL A 401 -11.24 23.43 -5.76
N GLU A 402 -12.21 23.08 -4.92
CA GLU A 402 -13.54 23.70 -4.91
C GLU A 402 -13.44 25.22 -4.71
N PRO A 403 -14.37 26.03 -5.26
CA PRO A 403 -14.29 27.49 -5.16
C PRO A 403 -14.23 27.98 -3.69
N PRO A 404 -13.56 29.11 -3.42
CA PRO A 404 -13.50 29.72 -2.09
C PRO A 404 -14.89 29.90 -1.49
N LEU A 405 -15.01 29.70 -0.18
CA LEU A 405 -16.29 29.87 0.51
C LEU A 405 -16.64 31.36 0.56
N ASP A 406 -17.86 31.71 0.11
CA ASP A 406 -18.42 33.03 0.36
C ASP A 406 -18.83 33.12 1.82
N ILE A 407 -18.07 33.91 2.59
CA ILE A 407 -18.23 34.06 4.03
C ILE A 407 -18.97 35.35 4.40
N ALA A 408 -19.32 36.20 3.43
CA ALA A 408 -19.99 37.47 3.69
C ALA A 408 -21.40 37.25 4.25
N GLY A 409 -21.69 37.86 5.40
CA GLY A 409 -22.99 37.75 6.07
C GLY A 409 -23.15 36.54 7.02
N LEU A 410 -22.11 35.71 7.19
CA LEU A 410 -22.10 34.65 8.20
C LEU A 410 -21.82 35.22 9.61
N PRO A 411 -22.37 34.62 10.69
CA PRO A 411 -22.08 35.00 12.07
C PRO A 411 -20.57 34.99 12.35
N GLY A 412 -20.07 36.07 12.99
CA GLY A 412 -18.64 36.28 13.27
C GLY A 412 -17.84 36.95 12.14
N TYR A 413 -18.42 37.17 10.95
CA TYR A 413 -17.72 37.80 9.81
C TYR A 413 -17.24 39.23 10.09
N GLU A 414 -18.05 40.02 10.81
CA GLU A 414 -17.74 41.42 11.12
C GLU A 414 -16.60 41.57 12.12
N GLU A 415 -16.35 40.54 12.94
CA GLU A 415 -15.31 40.51 13.97
C GLU A 415 -13.92 40.10 13.44
N LEU A 416 -13.87 39.59 12.20
CA LEU A 416 -12.62 39.17 11.55
C LEU A 416 -11.93 40.32 10.82
N GLN A 417 -10.60 40.37 10.91
CA GLN A 417 -9.75 41.26 10.12
C GLN A 417 -9.73 40.83 8.63
N PRO A 418 -9.40 41.73 7.69
CA PRO A 418 -9.40 41.42 6.25
C PRO A 418 -8.56 40.18 5.87
N LYS A 419 -7.38 40.00 6.49
CA LYS A 419 -6.52 38.82 6.28
C LYS A 419 -7.15 37.53 6.85
N GLU A 420 -7.88 37.63 7.95
CA GLU A 420 -8.55 36.50 8.59
C GLU A 420 -9.77 36.05 7.77
N ARG A 421 -10.45 36.99 7.12
CA ARG A 421 -11.52 36.71 6.15
C ARG A 421 -10.98 35.96 4.93
N GLU A 422 -9.82 36.37 4.41
CA GLU A 422 -9.16 35.67 3.30
C GLU A 422 -8.79 34.22 3.69
N ILE A 423 -8.23 34.02 4.89
CA ILE A 423 -7.95 32.69 5.44
C ILE A 423 -9.22 31.86 5.58
N CYS A 424 -10.30 32.40 6.15
CA CYS A 424 -11.57 31.69 6.31
C CYS A 424 -12.20 31.32 4.96
N SER A 425 -12.10 32.19 3.95
CA SER A 425 -12.63 31.93 2.61
C SER A 425 -11.83 30.86 1.87
N LEU A 426 -10.50 30.92 1.93
CA LEU A 426 -9.60 29.95 1.28
C LEU A 426 -9.63 28.57 1.95
N LEU A 427 -9.70 28.54 3.28
CA LEU A 427 -9.73 27.31 4.07
C LEU A 427 -11.13 26.79 4.36
N ARG A 428 -12.16 27.51 3.88
CA ARG A 428 -13.58 27.19 4.03
C ARG A 428 -14.00 27.00 5.48
N ILE A 429 -13.51 27.90 6.35
CA ILE A 429 -13.80 27.93 7.78
C ILE A 429 -14.97 28.89 8.03
N HIS A 430 -15.94 28.47 8.83
CA HIS A 430 -17.00 29.37 9.26
C HIS A 430 -16.43 30.49 10.15
N PRO A 431 -16.75 31.79 9.92
CA PRO A 431 -16.14 32.91 10.65
C PRO A 431 -16.22 32.79 12.18
N GLN A 432 -17.38 32.39 12.72
CA GLN A 432 -17.54 32.13 14.16
C GLN A 432 -16.55 31.08 14.69
N THR A 433 -16.38 29.96 13.98
CA THR A 433 -15.47 28.88 14.41
C THR A 433 -14.02 29.35 14.43
N TYR A 434 -13.61 30.20 13.48
CA TYR A 434 -12.28 30.80 13.49
C TYR A 434 -12.12 31.75 14.68
N ALA A 435 -13.13 32.58 14.97
CA ALA A 435 -13.11 33.50 16.10
C ALA A 435 -13.01 32.77 17.45
N ASP A 436 -13.77 31.68 17.62
CA ASP A 436 -13.74 30.86 18.84
C ASP A 436 -12.35 30.25 19.08
N VAL A 437 -11.77 29.63 18.04
CA VAL A 437 -10.42 29.03 18.12
C VAL A 437 -9.34 30.10 18.35
N LYS A 438 -9.47 31.27 17.72
CA LYS A 438 -8.58 32.41 17.96
C LYS A 438 -8.67 32.90 19.40
N TYR A 439 -9.88 32.97 19.97
CA TYR A 439 -10.08 33.40 21.35
C TYR A 439 -9.44 32.42 22.33
N GLU A 440 -9.64 31.12 22.14
CA GLU A 440 -9.00 30.07 22.96
C GLU A 440 -7.47 30.15 22.89
N ALA A 441 -6.91 30.33 21.68
CA ALA A 441 -5.47 30.46 21.49
C ALA A 441 -4.90 31.72 22.18
N LEU A 442 -5.63 32.84 22.12
CA LEU A 442 -5.23 34.08 22.79
C LEU A 442 -5.32 33.98 24.32
N GLU A 443 -6.32 33.28 24.85
CA GLU A 443 -6.45 33.10 26.30
C GLU A 443 -5.35 32.17 26.84
N ALA A 444 -5.02 31.09 26.11
CA ALA A 444 -3.87 30.24 26.44
C ALA A 444 -2.55 31.03 26.47
N CYS A 445 -2.34 31.93 25.51
CA CYS A 445 -1.18 32.82 25.52
C CYS A 445 -1.19 33.82 26.68
N ARG A 446 -2.35 34.34 27.08
CA ARG A 446 -2.48 35.23 28.25
C ARG A 446 -2.15 34.51 29.56
N GLU A 447 -2.56 33.25 29.70
CA GLU A 447 -2.20 32.44 30.86
C GLU A 447 -0.68 32.21 30.95
N LEU A 448 -0.03 31.91 29.82
CA LEU A 448 1.43 31.79 29.74
C LEU A 448 2.14 33.12 30.05
N ALA A 449 1.62 34.25 29.55
CA ALA A 449 2.17 35.58 29.82
C ALA A 449 2.01 36.04 31.28
N ARG A 450 0.99 35.54 32.03
CA ARG A 450 0.87 35.82 33.47
C ARG A 450 1.97 35.16 34.30
N SER A 451 2.66 34.15 33.76
CA SER A 451 3.73 33.42 34.45
C SER A 451 5.12 34.07 34.32
N ASP A 452 5.31 34.97 33.35
CA ASP A 452 6.61 35.56 33.04
C ASP A 452 6.54 37.11 32.99
N ARG A 453 7.43 37.81 33.70
CA ARG A 453 7.33 39.28 33.93
C ARG A 453 7.92 40.15 32.81
N ALA A 454 8.05 39.62 31.59
CA ALA A 454 8.60 40.35 30.44
C ALA A 454 7.49 40.76 29.45
N SER A 455 7.75 41.80 28.65
CA SER A 455 6.85 42.28 27.60
C SER A 455 6.67 41.21 26.52
N THR A 456 5.63 40.39 26.65
CA THR A 456 5.31 39.29 25.72
C THR A 456 4.43 39.75 24.57
N THR A 457 4.86 39.51 23.34
CA THR A 457 4.00 39.60 22.14
C THR A 457 3.56 38.18 21.74
N CYS A 458 2.31 38.02 21.33
CA CYS A 458 1.75 36.72 20.94
C CYS A 458 1.59 36.67 19.42
N GLU A 459 2.22 35.69 18.78
CA GLU A 459 2.11 35.45 17.34
C GLU A 459 1.20 34.25 17.07
N ILE A 460 0.18 34.44 16.23
CA ILE A 460 -0.75 33.36 15.84
C ILE A 460 -0.32 32.83 14.47
N GLN A 461 0.06 31.56 14.41
CA GLN A 461 0.41 30.84 13.19
C GLN A 461 -0.74 29.91 12.76
N VAL A 462 -1.12 29.99 11.50
CA VAL A 462 -2.11 29.08 10.89
C VAL A 462 -1.37 28.10 9.99
N ASN A 463 -1.28 26.84 10.41
CA ASN A 463 -0.62 25.78 9.66
C ASN A 463 -1.65 25.01 8.82
N LEU A 464 -1.31 24.75 7.56
CA LEU A 464 -2.14 23.98 6.63
C LEU A 464 -1.61 22.56 6.51
N SER A 465 -2.43 21.58 6.87
CA SER A 465 -2.08 20.17 6.73
C SER A 465 -2.58 19.64 5.39
N ALA A 466 -1.67 19.35 4.46
CA ALA A 466 -2.00 18.63 3.23
C ALA A 466 -2.16 17.13 3.55
N GLY A 467 -3.30 16.73 4.11
CA GLY A 467 -3.53 15.33 4.44
C GLY A 467 -4.97 15.03 4.87
N LYS A 468 -5.49 13.89 4.41
CA LYS A 468 -6.84 13.36 4.71
C LYS A 468 -6.99 13.02 6.21
N LYS A 469 -7.21 14.00 7.09
CA LYS A 469 -7.84 13.85 8.43
C LYS A 469 -8.59 15.15 8.81
N GLU A 470 -9.51 15.03 9.76
CA GLU A 470 -10.70 15.86 10.01
C GLU A 470 -10.52 17.36 10.35
N LYS A 471 -9.32 17.94 10.21
CA LYS A 471 -9.14 19.41 10.27
C LYS A 471 -8.10 19.82 9.22
N PRO A 472 -8.48 20.53 8.14
CA PRO A 472 -7.55 20.91 7.06
C PRO A 472 -6.52 21.98 7.47
N PHE A 473 -6.59 22.48 8.70
CA PHE A 473 -5.71 23.50 9.25
C PHE A 473 -5.62 23.33 10.78
N SER A 474 -4.52 23.81 11.36
CA SER A 474 -4.34 23.98 12.80
C SER A 474 -3.90 25.41 13.10
N ILE A 475 -4.53 26.06 14.07
CA ILE A 475 -4.13 27.39 14.57
C ILE A 475 -3.31 27.17 15.85
N SER A 476 -2.07 27.64 15.85
CA SER A 476 -1.18 27.60 17.02
C SER A 476 -0.75 29.01 17.37
N ALA A 477 -0.72 29.36 18.65
CA ALA A 477 -0.19 30.65 19.10
C ALA A 477 1.13 30.44 19.84
N ALA A 478 2.14 31.25 19.51
CA ALA A 478 3.46 31.23 20.11
C ALA A 478 3.71 32.55 20.86
N VAL A 479 4.31 32.45 22.05
CA VAL A 479 4.75 33.61 22.82
C VAL A 479 6.15 33.98 22.36
N VAL A 480 6.32 35.19 21.83
CA VAL A 480 7.63 35.73 21.43
C VAL A 480 8.11 36.67 22.53
N THR A 481 9.23 36.32 23.16
CA THR A 481 9.97 37.21 24.07
C THR A 481 10.99 37.99 23.25
N SER A 482 11.35 39.21 23.69
CA SER A 482 12.29 40.11 23.01
C SER A 482 13.71 39.53 22.80
N GLU A 483 14.01 38.34 23.31
CA GLU A 483 15.28 37.63 23.06
C GLU A 483 15.26 36.77 21.78
N ASN A 484 14.09 36.47 21.21
CA ASN A 484 13.94 35.59 20.04
C ASN A 484 13.76 36.32 18.69
N GLU A 485 13.67 37.65 18.66
CA GLU A 485 13.57 38.43 17.40
C GLU A 485 14.80 38.28 16.47
N ALA A 486 15.94 37.82 16.99
CA ALA A 486 17.16 37.65 16.21
C ALA A 486 17.18 36.41 15.30
N GLN A 487 16.29 35.43 15.51
CA GLN A 487 16.31 34.15 14.76
C GLN A 487 15.20 34.01 13.71
N SER A 488 14.14 34.84 13.73
CA SER A 488 13.04 34.74 12.75
C SER A 488 13.25 35.58 11.48
N ASN A 489 14.13 36.59 11.49
CA ASN A 489 14.42 37.43 10.31
C ASN A 489 15.46 36.84 9.34
N GLY A 490 15.86 35.58 9.52
CA GLY A 490 16.93 34.93 8.79
C GLY A 490 16.48 33.76 7.92
N ARG A 491 15.44 33.91 7.09
CA ARG A 491 15.15 33.02 5.94
C ARG A 491 14.09 33.68 5.04
N ASN A 492 14.58 34.42 4.05
CA ASN A 492 13.81 34.90 2.90
C ASN A 492 13.79 33.83 1.80
#